data_AF-A0A481MSW6-F1
#
_entry.id   AF-A0A481MSW6-F1
#
_cell.length_a   1.000
_cell.length_b   1.000
_cell.length_c   1.000
_cell.angle_alpha   90.00
_cell.angle_beta   90.00
_cell.angle_gamma   90.00
#
_symmetry.space_group_name_H-M   'P 1'
#
loop_
_entity.id
_entity.type
_entity.pdbx_description
1 polymer ?
#
loop_
_entity_poly.entity_id
_entity_poly.type
_entity_poly.pdbx_seq_one_letter_code
_entity_poly.pdbx_strand_id
1 'polypeptide(L)' 'MVDFWSLGVLVFEMCCGWSPFYAEDTQQMYKNIAFGKVRFPRDTLTTEGRNFVKGLLNRNPKHRLGANDDAEELKR' A
#
# COMPACT_ATOMS: atom_id res chain seq x y z
N MET A 1 4.64 7.63 -11.02
CA MET A 1 5.38 8.08 -9.83
C MET A 1 5.48 6.92 -8.84
N VAL A 2 6.67 6.62 -8.30
CA VAL A 2 6.89 5.48 -7.37
C VAL A 2 6.63 5.90 -5.92
N ASP A 3 6.70 7.20 -5.62
CA ASP A 3 6.67 7.75 -4.26
C ASP A 3 5.39 7.39 -3.48
N PHE A 4 4.24 7.39 -4.15
CA PHE A 4 2.97 6.99 -3.53
C PHE A 4 2.89 5.51 -3.14
N TRP A 5 3.63 4.64 -3.83
CA TRP A 5 3.74 3.25 -3.40
C TRP A 5 4.48 3.15 -2.08
N SER A 6 5.63 3.83 -1.97
CA SER A 6 6.42 3.88 -0.74
C SER A 6 5.63 4.49 0.42
N LEU A 7 4.83 5.53 0.16
CA LEU A 7 3.90 6.10 1.14
C LEU A 7 2.87 5.06 1.61
N GLY A 8 2.27 4.29 0.68
CA GLY A 8 1.32 3.24 1.02
C GLY A 8 1.93 2.14 1.91
N VAL A 9 3.18 1.76 1.63
CA VAL A 9 3.94 0.80 2.46
C VAL A 9 4.17 1.37 3.86
N LEU A 10 4.65 2.61 3.95
CA LEU A 10 4.94 3.29 5.22
C LEU A 10 3.68 3.46 6.07
N VAL A 11 2.56 3.89 5.47
CA VAL A 11 1.29 4.06 6.18
C VAL A 11 0.78 2.72 6.72
N PHE A 12 0.88 1.65 5.93
CA PHE A 12 0.56 0.31 6.42
C PHE A 12 1.44 -0.07 7.62
N GLU A 13 2.76 0.13 7.50
CA GLU A 13 3.72 -0.19 8.57
C GLU A 13 3.47 0.60 9.85
N MET A 14 3.14 1.89 9.75
CA MET A 14 2.81 2.72 10.92
C MET A 14 1.53 2.25 11.63
N CYS A 15 0.54 1.73 10.90
CA CYS A 15 -0.72 1.26 11.50
C CYS A 15 -0.64 -0.18 12.00
N CYS A 16 0.03 -1.07 11.26
CA CYS A 16 0.06 -2.50 11.55
C CYS A 16 1.29 -2.90 12.38
N GLY A 17 2.41 -2.19 12.27
CA GLY A 17 3.67 -2.53 12.93
C GLY A 17 4.53 -3.55 12.17
N TRP A 18 4.17 -3.93 10.95
CA TRP A 18 4.97 -4.80 10.08
C TRP A 18 4.76 -4.48 8.60
N SER A 19 5.68 -4.94 7.76
CA SER A 19 5.64 -4.68 6.31
C SER A 19 4.51 -5.43 5.61
N PRO A 20 3.74 -4.80 4.70
CA PRO A 20 2.61 -5.45 4.01
C PRO A 20 3.02 -6.65 3.14
N PHE A 21 4.31 -6.75 2.78
CA PHE A 21 4.85 -7.81 1.93
C PHE A 21 5.90 -8.69 2.62
N TYR A 22 6.03 -8.57 3.94
CA TYR A 22 7.02 -9.30 4.73
C TYR A 22 7.01 -10.81 4.41
N ALA A 23 8.21 -11.35 4.23
CA ALA A 23 8.49 -12.78 4.17
C ALA A 23 9.91 -13.00 4.69
N GLU A 24 10.17 -14.17 5.30
CA GLU A 24 11.52 -14.53 5.77
C GLU A 24 12.51 -14.65 4.60
N ASP A 25 12.06 -15.27 3.50
CA ASP A 25 12.84 -15.36 2.27
C ASP A 25 12.69 -14.10 1.40
N THR A 26 13.83 -13.53 0.99
CA THR A 26 13.87 -12.31 0.18
C THR A 26 13.23 -12.51 -1.19
N GLN A 27 13.39 -13.68 -1.82
CA GLN A 27 12.74 -13.92 -3.12
C GLN A 27 11.22 -13.98 -2.98
N GLN A 28 10.72 -14.60 -1.91
CA GLN A 28 9.30 -14.62 -1.60
C GLN A 28 8.78 -13.21 -1.30
N MET A 29 9.54 -12.37 -0.60
CA MET A 29 9.19 -10.96 -0.38
C MET A 29 9.06 -10.22 -1.72
N TYR A 30 10.00 -10.40 -2.66
CA TYR A 30 9.89 -9.81 -4.00
C TYR A 30 8.68 -10.32 -4.78
N LYS A 31 8.37 -11.62 -4.70
CA LYS A 31 7.14 -12.19 -5.29
C LYS A 31 5.90 -11.57 -4.66
N ASN A 32 5.90 -11.33 -3.35
CA ASN A 32 4.79 -10.69 -2.65
C ASN A 32 4.60 -9.23 -3.08
N ILE A 33 5.68 -8.48 -3.25
CA ILE A 33 5.65 -7.11 -3.80
C ILE A 33 5.05 -7.13 -5.21
N ALA A 34 5.57 -7.99 -6.09
CA ALA A 34 5.13 -8.07 -7.47
C ALA A 34 3.68 -8.57 -7.63
N PHE A 35 3.27 -9.59 -6.87
CA PHE A 35 2.02 -10.33 -7.14
C PHE A 35 1.12 -10.55 -5.90
N GLY A 36 1.64 -10.42 -4.68
CA GLY A 36 0.93 -10.71 -3.43
C GLY A 36 -0.19 -9.74 -3.09
N LYS A 37 -1.28 -10.22 -2.49
CA LYS A 37 -2.36 -9.34 -2.02
C LYS A 37 -2.03 -8.80 -0.63
N VAL A 38 -2.16 -7.48 -0.44
CA VAL A 38 -2.03 -6.85 0.89
C VAL A 38 -3.14 -7.38 1.79
N ARG A 39 -2.77 -7.90 2.96
CA ARG A 39 -3.71 -8.41 3.97
C ARG A 39 -3.78 -7.42 5.12
N PHE A 40 -4.99 -6.98 5.42
CA PHE A 40 -5.26 -6.08 6.54
C PHE A 40 -5.74 -6.90 7.73
N PRO A 41 -5.14 -6.74 8.92
CA PRO A 41 -5.70 -7.35 10.13
C PRO A 41 -7.08 -6.78 10.42
N ARG A 42 -7.87 -7.54 11.20
CA ARG A 42 -9.14 -7.04 11.69
C ARG A 42 -8.84 -5.93 12.71
N ASP A 43 -9.62 -4.86 12.64
CA ASP A 43 -9.63 -3.75 13.60
C ASP A 43 -8.39 -2.84 13.68
N THR A 44 -7.35 -3.08 12.85
CA THR A 44 -6.16 -2.20 12.80
C THR A 44 -6.40 -0.89 12.04
N LEU A 45 -7.27 -0.93 11.02
CA LEU A 45 -7.56 0.21 10.15
C LEU A 45 -9.07 0.31 9.93
N THR A 46 -9.58 1.54 9.92
CA THR A 46 -10.95 1.84 9.50
C THR A 46 -11.16 1.42 8.04
N THR A 47 -12.41 1.41 7.58
CA THR A 47 -12.73 1.10 6.18
C THR A 47 -12.08 2.11 5.23
N GLU A 48 -12.07 3.38 5.62
CA GLU A 48 -11.46 4.51 4.91
C GLU A 48 -9.93 4.33 4.85
N GLY A 49 -9.29 4.04 5.99
CA GLY A 49 -7.85 3.80 6.03
C GLY A 49 -7.42 2.60 5.19
N ARG A 50 -8.21 1.52 5.18
CA ARG A 50 -7.97 0.36 4.30
C ARG A 50 -8.09 0.73 2.82
N ASN A 51 -9.09 1.52 2.46
CA ASN A 51 -9.28 1.96 1.07
C ASN A 51 -8.17 2.91 0.62
N PHE A 52 -7.72 3.81 1.50
CA PHE A 52 -6.60 4.71 1.24
C PHE A 52 -5.31 3.93 0.95
N VAL A 53 -4.92 3.00 1.84
CA VAL A 53 -3.73 2.16 1.65
C VAL A 53 -3.86 1.28 0.38
N LYS A 54 -5.04 0.73 0.10
CA LYS A 54 -5.29 -0.03 -1.14
C LYS A 54 -5.10 0.82 -2.40
N GLY A 55 -5.55 2.08 -2.36
CA GLY A 55 -5.37 3.03 -3.47
C GLY A 55 -3.90 3.33 -3.74
N LEU A 56 -3.13 3.60 -2.68
CA LEU A 56 -1.69 3.84 -2.77
C LEU A 56 -0.90 2.59 -3.22
N LEU A 57 -1.30 1.40 -2.75
CA LEU A 57 -0.70 0.12 -3.11
C LEU A 57 -1.33 -0.52 -4.35
N ASN A 58 -1.96 0.29 -5.22
CA ASN A 58 -2.41 -0.22 -6.52
C ASN A 58 -1.19 -0.55 -7.40
N ARG A 59 -1.18 -1.76 -7.94
CA ARG A 59 -0.13 -2.26 -8.83
C ARG A 59 -0.11 -1.56 -10.16
N ASN A 60 -1.28 -1.23 -10.70
CA ASN A 60 -1.36 -0.49 -11.95
C ASN A 60 -1.06 0.99 -11.63
N PRO A 61 0.06 1.56 -12.11
CA PRO A 61 0.41 2.93 -11.79
C PRO A 61 -0.62 3.95 -12.28
N LYS A 62 -1.42 3.62 -13.31
CA LYS A 62 -2.50 4.48 -13.85
C LYS A 62 -3.74 4.50 -12.96
N HIS A 63 -3.89 3.53 -12.06
CA HIS A 63 -5.01 3.43 -11.12
C HIS A 63 -4.56 3.61 -9.66
N ARG A 64 -3.30 3.98 -9.45
CA ARG A 64 -2.76 4.29 -8.13
C ARG A 64 -3.28 5.65 -7.69
N LEU A 65 -3.64 5.76 -6.43
CA LEU A 65 -3.97 7.04 -5.83
C LEU A 65 -2.78 8.01 -5.99
N GLY A 66 -3.03 9.18 -6.56
CA GLY A 66 -2.00 10.17 -6.95
C GLY A 66 -1.53 10.03 -8.40
N ALA A 67 -2.19 9.21 -9.22
CA ALA A 67 -1.85 9.06 -10.64
C ALA A 67 -2.37 10.19 -11.53
N ASN A 68 -3.47 10.83 -11.16
CA ASN A 68 -4.12 11.84 -12.01
C ASN A 68 -3.75 13.27 -11.61
N ASP A 69 -3.69 13.54 -10.30
CA ASP A 69 -3.51 14.89 -9.74
C ASP A 69 -2.49 14.91 -8.59
N ASP A 70 -1.54 13.97 -8.62
CA ASP A 70 -0.44 13.87 -7.66
C ASP A 70 -0.97 13.93 -6.21
N ALA A 71 -0.32 14.69 -5.33
CA ALA A 71 -0.71 14.85 -3.93
C ALA A 71 -2.09 15.49 -3.72
N GLU A 72 -2.66 16.21 -4.69
CA GLU A 72 -4.00 16.79 -4.55
C GLU A 72 -5.09 15.71 -4.54
N GLU A 73 -4.87 14.56 -5.18
CA GLU A 73 -5.79 13.43 -5.14
C GLU A 73 -5.89 12.81 -3.74
N LEU A 74 -4.82 12.90 -2.94
CA LEU A 74 -4.76 12.35 -1.58
C LEU A 74 -5.45 13.24 -0.54
N LYS A 75 -5.67 14.52 -0.87
CA LYS A 75 -6.27 15.53 0.04
C LYS A 75 -7.79 15.60 -0.05
N ARG A 76 -8.38 14.95 -1.07
CA ARG A 76 -9.83 14.90 -1.30
C ARG A 76 -10.48 13.83 -0.43
#